data_AF-A0A957TWK1-F1
#
_entry.id   AF-A0A957TWK1-F1
#
_cell.length_a   1.000
_cell.length_b   1.000
_cell.length_c   1.000
_cell.angle_alpha   90.00
_cell.angle_beta   90.00
_cell.angle_gamma   90.00
#
_symmetry.space_group_name_H-M   'P 1'
#
loop_
_entity.id
_entity.type
_entity.pdbx_description
1 polymer ?
#
loop_
_entity_poly.entity_id
_entity_poly.type
_entity_poly.pdbx_seq_one_letter_code
_entity_poly.pdbx_strand_id
1 'polypeptide(L)' 'MTKIYKSFQYRFKEPWYQLSQDERRALVAKVVNALESVGGKNILMCNSGWSSEEWPGFGVDEYPDVEAVRTHTRLLH' A
#
# COMPACT_ATOMS: atom_id res chain seq x y z
N MET A 1 17.68 3.22 16.51
CA MET A 1 16.71 2.33 15.82
C MET A 1 16.80 2.58 14.33
N THR A 2 16.86 1.53 13.52
CA THR A 2 16.97 1.64 12.06
C THR A 2 15.59 1.53 11.44
N LYS A 3 15.21 2.50 10.61
CA LYS A 3 13.94 2.49 9.88
C LYS A 3 13.90 1.37 8.85
N ILE A 4 12.72 0.86 8.55
CA ILE A 4 12.50 -0.13 7.50
C ILE A 4 11.86 0.55 6.29
N TYR A 5 12.42 0.33 5.11
CA TYR A 5 11.84 0.76 3.83
C TYR A 5 11.35 -0.48 3.08
N LYS A 6 10.04 -0.58 2.90
CA LYS A 6 9.40 -1.71 2.22
C LYS A 6 8.98 -1.28 0.82
N SER A 7 9.61 -1.85 -0.20
CA SER A 7 9.11 -1.74 -1.57
C SER A 7 7.92 -2.69 -1.77
N PHE A 8 6.94 -2.26 -2.54
CA PHE A 8 5.81 -3.09 -2.93
C PHE A 8 5.43 -2.84 -4.39
N GLN A 9 4.82 -3.85 -5.01
CA GLN A 9 4.21 -3.77 -6.33
C GLN A 9 2.74 -4.16 -6.18
N TYR A 10 1.86 -3.55 -6.96
CA TYR A 10 0.44 -3.83 -6.89
C TYR A 10 -0.20 -3.93 -8.27
N ARG A 11 -1.20 -4.80 -8.34
CA ARG A 11 -2.15 -4.91 -9.45
C ARG A 11 -3.53 -5.12 -8.86
N PHE A 12 -4.49 -4.33 -9.32
CA PHE A 12 -5.88 -4.54 -8.94
C PHE A 12 -6.46 -5.80 -9.62
N LYS A 13 -7.27 -6.56 -8.88
CA LYS A 13 -8.01 -7.69 -9.44
C LYS A 13 -9.32 -7.21 -10.05
N GLU A 14 -9.93 -8.01 -10.94
CA GLU A 14 -11.20 -7.70 -11.62
C GLU A 14 -12.28 -7.07 -10.73
N PRO A 15 -12.55 -7.54 -9.48
CA PRO A 15 -13.58 -6.93 -8.63
C PRO A 15 -13.35 -5.44 -8.33
N TRP A 16 -12.10 -4.98 -8.30
CA TRP A 16 -11.77 -3.56 -8.09
C TRP A 16 -12.44 -2.66 -9.13
N TYR A 17 -12.49 -3.11 -10.39
CA TYR A 17 -13.03 -2.33 -11.49
C TYR A 17 -14.56 -2.24 -11.46
N GLN A 18 -15.22 -3.12 -10.71
CA GLN A 18 -16.67 -3.11 -10.50
C GLN A 18 -17.11 -2.19 -9.36
N LEU A 19 -16.16 -1.78 -8.49
CA LEU A 19 -16.45 -0.85 -7.40
C LEU A 19 -16.71 0.57 -7.92
N SER A 20 -17.63 1.25 -7.26
CA SER A 20 -17.82 2.69 -7.38
C SER A 20 -16.56 3.45 -6.92
N GLN A 21 -16.45 4.71 -7.32
CA GLN A 21 -15.33 5.56 -6.88
C GLN A 21 -15.30 5.73 -5.36
N ASP A 22 -16.47 5.75 -4.71
CA ASP A 22 -16.59 5.95 -3.26
C ASP A 22 -16.08 4.73 -2.50
N GLU A 23 -16.44 3.52 -2.95
CA GLU A 23 -15.92 2.27 -2.41
C GLU A 23 -14.41 2.15 -2.60
N ARG A 24 -13.89 2.52 -3.78
CA ARG A 24 -12.43 2.54 -4.03
C ARG A 24 -11.71 3.50 -3.08
N ARG A 25 -12.24 4.72 -2.88
CA ARG A 25 -11.67 5.69 -1.94
C ARG A 25 -11.70 5.16 -0.51
N ALA A 26 -12.79 4.53 -0.09
CA ALA A 26 -12.91 3.94 1.24
C ALA A 26 -11.88 2.81 1.47
N LEU A 27 -11.66 1.94 0.49
CA LEU A 27 -10.64 0.88 0.57
C LEU A 27 -9.22 1.43 0.63
N VAL A 28 -8.89 2.42 -0.20
CA VAL A 28 -7.58 3.08 -0.17
C VAL A 28 -7.37 3.79 1.17
N ALA A 29 -8.38 4.51 1.68
CA ALA A 29 -8.32 5.16 2.98
C ALA A 29 -8.08 4.15 4.11
N LYS A 30 -8.69 2.95 4.07
CA LYS A 30 -8.42 1.88 5.04
C LYS A 30 -6.94 1.49 5.06
N VAL A 31 -6.31 1.35 3.89
CA VAL A 31 -4.88 1.00 3.78
C VAL A 31 -4.00 2.14 4.31
N VAL A 32 -4.28 3.38 3.92
CA VAL A 32 -3.53 4.56 4.39
C VAL A 32 -3.63 4.73 5.90
N ASN A 33 -4.84 4.67 6.45
CA ASN A 33 -5.08 4.81 7.88
C ASN A 33 -4.40 3.69 8.68
N ALA A 34 -4.40 2.45 8.17
CA ALA A 34 -3.71 1.34 8.82
C ALA A 34 -2.18 1.56 8.86
N LEU A 35 -1.59 2.07 7.78
CA LEU A 35 -0.18 2.43 7.72
C LEU A 35 0.17 3.55 8.71
N GLU A 36 -0.61 4.63 8.72
CA GLU A 36 -0.40 5.76 9.63
C GLU A 36 -0.55 5.36 11.10
N SER A 37 -1.49 4.45 11.42
CA SER A 37 -1.74 3.98 12.79
C SER A 37 -0.55 3.26 13.44
N VAL A 38 0.38 2.73 12.62
CA VAL A 38 1.63 2.09 13.10
C VAL A 38 2.84 3.01 12.99
N GLY A 39 2.63 4.30 12.74
CA GLY A 39 3.70 5.29 12.52
C GLY A 39 4.41 5.14 11.17
N GLY A 40 3.82 4.39 10.24
CA GLY A 40 4.32 4.26 8.88
C GLY A 40 3.91 5.44 8.00
N LYS A 41 4.62 5.62 6.89
CA LYS A 41 4.27 6.62 5.86
C LYS A 41 4.56 6.08 4.47
N ASN A 42 3.74 6.45 3.50
CA ASN A 42 4.06 6.22 2.11
C ASN A 42 5.10 7.27 1.66
N ILE A 43 6.22 6.80 1.11
CA ILE A 43 7.30 7.65 0.60
C ILE A 43 7.06 8.01 -0.86
N LEU A 44 6.63 7.03 -1.65
CA LEU A 44 6.32 7.21 -3.06
C LEU A 44 5.30 6.19 -3.53
N MET A 45 4.51 6.60 -4.51
CA MET A 45 3.77 5.73 -5.40
C MET A 45 4.09 6.11 -6.85
N CYS A 46 4.28 5.10 -7.68
CA CYS A 46 4.63 5.28 -9.09
C CYS A 46 3.73 4.43 -9.98
N ASN A 47 3.51 4.91 -11.20
CA ASN A 47 2.88 4.17 -12.28
C ASN A 47 3.97 3.52 -13.14
N SER A 48 3.93 2.20 -13.26
CA SER A 48 4.83 1.37 -14.06
C SER A 48 4.10 0.62 -15.18
N GLY A 49 2.90 1.04 -15.54
CA GLY A 49 2.10 0.42 -16.60
C GLY A 49 2.79 0.38 -17.97
N TRP A 50 3.81 1.21 -18.19
CA TRP A 50 4.61 1.26 -19.41
C TRP A 50 5.71 0.20 -19.52
N SER A 51 6.05 -0.52 -18.44
CA SER A 51 7.24 -1.39 -18.41
C SER A 51 6.95 -2.88 -18.69
N SER A 52 6.04 -3.50 -17.92
CA SER A 52 5.77 -4.94 -18.03
C SER A 52 4.28 -5.31 -18.03
N GLU A 53 3.39 -4.33 -17.84
CA GLU A 53 1.93 -4.46 -17.60
C GLU A 53 1.51 -5.39 -16.44
N GLU A 54 2.36 -6.31 -16.00
CA GLU A 54 2.11 -7.26 -14.91
C GLU A 54 1.90 -6.54 -13.57
N TRP A 55 2.67 -5.48 -13.34
CA TRP A 55 2.61 -4.64 -12.14
C TRP A 55 2.43 -3.18 -12.57
N PRO A 56 1.18 -2.70 -12.72
CA PRO A 56 0.92 -1.35 -13.21
C PRO A 56 1.34 -0.25 -12.22
N GLY A 57 1.61 -0.58 -10.96
CA GLY A 57 2.17 0.37 -10.01
C GLY A 57 3.06 -0.28 -8.94
N PHE A 58 3.87 0.57 -8.33
CA PHE A 58 4.76 0.23 -7.23
C PHE A 58 4.91 1.39 -6.26
N GLY A 59 5.47 1.13 -5.09
CA GLY A 59 5.70 2.15 -4.09
C GLY A 59 6.73 1.74 -3.04
N VAL A 60 7.02 2.69 -2.15
CA VAL A 60 7.85 2.46 -0.97
C VAL A 60 7.14 3.03 0.24
N ASP A 61 7.03 2.22 1.29
CA ASP A 61 6.59 2.65 2.61
C ASP A 61 7.78 2.69 3.57
N GLU A 62 7.83 3.69 4.44
CA GLU A 62 8.74 3.74 5.58
C GLU A 62 8.01 3.31 6.86
N TYR A 63 8.66 2.49 7.67
CA TYR A 63 8.20 2.05 8.99
C TYR A 63 9.26 2.37 10.05
N PRO A 64 8.84 2.64 11.30
CA PRO A 64 9.77 2.90 12.40
C PRO A 64 10.62 1.66 12.74
N ASP A 65 10.05 0.46 12.67
CA ASP A 65 10.71 -0.82 12.94
C ASP A 65 9.95 -2.00 12.29
N VAL A 66 10.43 -3.22 12.53
CA VAL A 66 9.84 -4.46 12.00
C VAL A 66 8.50 -4.83 12.66
N GLU A 67 8.24 -4.42 13.90
CA GLU A 67 6.98 -4.71 14.59
C GLU A 67 5.84 -3.86 14.00
N ALA A 68 6.13 -2.63 13.58
CA ALA A 68 5.20 -1.81 12.80
C ALA A 68 4.84 -2.47 11.46
N VAL A 69 5.81 -3.08 10.76
CA VAL A 69 5.53 -3.85 9.52
C VAL A 69 4.58 -5.01 9.81
N ARG A 70 4.86 -5.81 10.84
CA ARG A 70 4.04 -6.97 11.23
C ARG A 70 2.62 -6.56 11.62
N THR A 71 2.51 -5.48 12.40
CA THR A 71 1.23 -4.94 12.86
C THR A 71 0.40 -4.41 11.69
N HIS A 72 1.02 -3.65 10.78
CA HIS A 72 0.34 -3.16 9.58
C HIS A 72 -0.20 -4.31 8.73
N THR A 73 0.61 -5.35 8.47
CA THR A 73 0.14 -6.53 7.73
C THR A 73 -1.07 -7.16 8.40
N ARG A 74 -1.08 -7.32 9.73
CA ARG A 74 -2.23 -7.89 10.46
C ARG A 74 -3.50 -7.04 10.38
N LEU A 75 -3.40 -5.72 10.28
CA LEU A 75 -4.56 -4.82 10.13
C LEU A 75 -5.23 -4.92 8.74
N LEU A 76 -4.52 -5.48 7.76
CA LEU A 76 -5.00 -5.62 6.37
C LEU A 76 -5.60 -7.01 6.05
N HIS A 77 -5.45 -7.99 6.95
CA HIS A 77 -6.06 -9.32 6.86
C HIS A 77 -7.40 -9.36 7.61
#